data_AF-A0A1D0CR90-F1
#
_entry.id   AF-A0A1D0CR90-F1
#
_cell.length_a   1.000
_cell.length_b   1.000
_cell.length_c   1.000
_cell.angle_alpha   90.00
_cell.angle_beta   90.00
_cell.angle_gamma   90.00
#
_symmetry.space_group_name_H-M   'P 1'
#
loop_
_entity.id
_entity.type
_entity.pdbx_description
1 polymer ?
#
loop_
_entity_poly.entity_id
_entity_poly.type
_entity_poly.pdbx_seq_one_letter_code
_entity_poly.pdbx_strand_id
1 'polypeptide(L)'
;MDLFLSLERKFKAASDKEVSKQQEAYLRHHFKCYGIKSPERRMLYKELIKAAKRQAKIDWQLLDKCWQSDYREYHHFVLDYLLAMSQFLTYNDCSRLEFYARHQQWWDSIDVLTKIFGNLSLKDDKVMNLLSE
;
A
#
# COMPACT_ATOMS: atom_id res chain seq x y z
N MET A 1 -4.65 18.75 -9.24
CA MET A 1 -3.26 18.25 -9.36
C MET A 1 -3.32 16.74 -9.21
N ASP A 2 -2.81 15.97 -10.17
CA ASP A 2 -2.84 14.50 -10.10
C ASP A 2 -1.88 14.03 -8.97
N LEU A 3 -2.44 13.45 -7.91
CA LEU A 3 -1.69 12.96 -6.75
C LEU A 3 -0.71 11.85 -7.14
N PHE A 4 -1.06 11.02 -8.11
CA PHE A 4 -0.18 9.98 -8.62
C PHE A 4 1.07 10.60 -9.26
N LEU A 5 0.91 11.62 -10.12
CA LEU A 5 2.05 12.30 -10.73
C LEU A 5 2.92 13.02 -9.70
N SER A 6 2.30 13.58 -8.65
CA SER A 6 3.07 14.16 -7.55
C SER A 6 3.88 13.11 -6.79
N LEU A 7 3.33 11.92 -6.56
CA LEU A 7 4.01 10.82 -5.88
C LEU A 7 5.14 10.27 -6.75
N GLU A 8 4.89 10.10 -8.05
CA GLU A 8 5.88 9.63 -9.01
C GLU A 8 7.11 10.55 -9.05
N ARG A 9 6.90 11.88 -9.10
CA ARG A 9 8.02 12.84 -9.05
C ARG A 9 8.84 12.71 -7.78
N LYS A 10 8.19 12.52 -6.64
CA LYS A 10 8.88 12.33 -5.34
C LYS A 10 9.69 11.03 -5.32
N PHE A 11 9.14 9.93 -5.82
CA PHE A 11 9.87 8.66 -5.90
C PHE A 11 11.04 8.73 -6.86
N LYS A 12 10.86 9.31 -8.06
CA LYS A 12 11.95 9.53 -9.03
C LYS A 12 13.05 10.42 -8.45
N ALA A 13 12.69 11.49 -7.73
CA ALA A 13 13.68 12.39 -7.14
C ALA A 13 14.48 11.74 -5.99
N ALA A 14 13.88 10.78 -5.28
CA ALA A 14 14.50 10.08 -4.16
C ALA A 14 15.12 8.72 -4.56
N SER A 15 15.14 8.38 -5.86
CA SER A 15 15.57 7.06 -6.32
C SER A 15 17.09 6.87 -6.15
N ASP A 16 17.49 5.68 -5.75
CA ASP A 16 18.88 5.25 -5.63
C ASP A 16 19.10 3.96 -6.41
N LYS A 17 19.97 4.01 -7.43
CA LYS A 17 20.20 2.87 -8.34
C LYS A 17 20.89 1.70 -7.65
N GLU A 18 21.77 1.94 -6.68
CA GLU A 18 22.48 0.88 -5.99
C GLU A 18 21.53 0.17 -5.03
N VAL A 19 20.77 0.94 -4.24
CA VAL A 19 19.76 0.40 -3.34
C VAL A 19 18.64 -0.31 -4.13
N SER A 20 18.26 0.22 -5.29
CA SER A 20 17.27 -0.41 -6.18
C SER A 20 17.69 -1.83 -6.54
N LYS A 21 18.93 -2.03 -7.00
CA LYS A 21 19.43 -3.37 -7.36
C LYS A 21 19.38 -4.34 -6.17
N GLN A 22 19.75 -3.86 -4.98
CA GLN A 22 19.72 -4.67 -3.75
C GLN A 22 18.28 -5.05 -3.37
N GLN A 23 17.34 -4.10 -3.45
CA GLN A 23 15.93 -4.35 -3.13
C GLN A 23 15.27 -5.28 -4.16
N GLU A 24 15.55 -5.11 -5.45
CA GLU A 24 15.06 -6.00 -6.50
C GLU A 24 15.59 -7.43 -6.29
N ALA A 25 16.89 -7.58 -6.01
CA ALA A 25 17.48 -8.89 -5.71
C ALA A 25 16.84 -9.54 -4.47
N TYR A 26 16.58 -8.77 -3.42
CA TYR A 26 15.87 -9.22 -2.22
C TYR A 26 14.45 -9.71 -2.54
N LEU A 27 13.76 -9.01 -3.44
CA LEU A 27 12.45 -9.39 -3.97
C LEU A 27 12.52 -10.42 -5.10
N ARG A 28 13.68 -11.09 -5.28
CA ARG A 28 13.95 -12.08 -6.33
C ARG A 28 13.58 -11.61 -7.73
N HIS A 29 13.73 -10.31 -7.99
CA HIS A 29 13.42 -9.63 -9.25
C HIS A 29 11.97 -9.74 -9.72
N HIS A 30 11.02 -10.04 -8.82
CA HIS A 30 9.59 -10.02 -9.16
C HIS A 30 9.02 -8.62 -9.36
N PHE A 31 9.69 -7.59 -8.83
CA PHE A 31 9.24 -6.19 -8.89
C PHE A 31 10.42 -5.28 -9.24
N LYS A 32 10.12 -4.13 -9.84
CA LYS A 32 11.07 -3.01 -9.98
C LYS A 32 11.11 -2.23 -8.68
N CYS A 33 12.22 -1.57 -8.40
CA CYS A 33 12.32 -0.63 -7.28
C CYS A 33 12.83 0.73 -7.74
N TYR A 34 12.51 1.77 -6.97
CA TYR A 34 13.21 3.05 -7.02
C TYR A 34 14.45 3.05 -6.12
N GLY A 35 14.56 2.11 -5.18
CA GLY A 35 15.67 2.05 -4.24
C GLY A 35 15.47 2.91 -3.00
N ILE A 36 14.22 3.16 -2.60
CA ILE A 36 13.91 4.07 -1.49
C ILE A 36 13.74 3.24 -0.22
N LYS A 37 14.50 3.56 0.83
CA LYS A 37 14.39 2.87 2.12
C LYS A 37 13.09 3.24 2.82
N SER A 38 12.53 2.32 3.62
CA SER A 38 11.22 2.50 4.27
C SER A 38 11.05 3.82 5.05
N PRO A 39 12.02 4.29 5.86
CA PRO A 39 11.87 5.57 6.58
C PRO A 39 11.73 6.76 5.63
N GLU A 40 12.59 6.84 4.61
CA GLU A 40 12.58 7.92 3.61
C GLU A 40 11.30 7.87 2.78
N ARG A 41 10.93 6.67 2.29
CA ARG A 41 9.73 6.44 1.50
C ARG A 41 8.48 6.95 2.24
N ARG A 42 8.34 6.62 3.52
CA ARG A 42 7.22 7.06 4.36
C ARG A 42 7.15 8.56 4.53
N MET A 43 8.27 9.26 4.56
CA MET A 43 8.29 10.72 4.64
C MET A 43 7.72 11.38 3.37
N LEU A 44 7.88 10.76 2.20
CA LEU A 44 7.42 11.33 0.92
C LEU A 44 5.91 11.49 0.82
N TYR A 45 5.14 10.59 1.44
CA TYR A 45 3.67 10.56 1.41
C TYR A 45 2.98 10.73 2.77
N LYS A 46 3.74 10.96 3.85
CA LYS A 46 3.19 11.16 5.20
C LYS A 46 2.07 12.21 5.25
N GLU A 47 2.30 13.37 4.64
CA GLU A 47 1.31 14.46 4.64
C GLU A 47 0.06 14.12 3.81
N LEU A 48 0.19 13.29 2.77
CA LEU A 48 -0.93 12.80 1.98
C LEU A 48 -1.84 11.91 2.84
N ILE A 49 -1.25 10.92 3.53
CA ILE A 49 -2.00 10.05 4.45
C ILE A 49 -2.65 10.86 5.58
N LYS A 50 -1.95 11.85 6.13
CA LYS A 50 -2.49 12.74 7.17
C LYS A 50 -3.66 13.58 6.65
N ALA A 51 -3.62 14.03 5.41
CA ALA A 51 -4.74 14.73 4.77
C ALA A 51 -5.95 13.80 4.58
N ALA A 52 -5.73 12.60 4.07
CA ALA A 52 -6.78 11.58 3.93
C ALA A 52 -7.46 11.24 5.26
N LYS A 53 -6.66 11.06 6.33
CA LYS A 53 -7.16 10.79 7.69
C LYS A 53 -8.02 11.93 8.22
N ARG A 54 -7.63 13.19 7.97
CA ARG A 54 -8.43 14.37 8.34
C ARG A 54 -9.77 14.44 7.59
N GLN A 55 -9.80 13.95 6.36
CA GLN A 55 -11.02 13.90 5.54
C GLN A 55 -11.86 12.65 5.81
N ALA A 56 -11.37 11.69 6.59
CA ALA A 56 -11.99 10.38 6.82
C ALA A 56 -12.39 9.66 5.52
N LYS A 57 -11.62 9.87 4.44
CA LYS A 57 -11.96 9.37 3.10
C LYS A 57 -10.76 8.64 2.49
N ILE A 58 -11.00 7.43 2.00
CA ILE A 58 -10.03 6.64 1.25
C ILE A 58 -10.14 7.02 -0.23
N ASP A 59 -9.01 7.38 -0.84
CA ASP A 59 -8.91 7.67 -2.27
C ASP A 59 -8.62 6.38 -3.04
N TRP A 60 -9.66 5.57 -3.25
CA TRP A 60 -9.52 4.29 -3.93
C TRP A 60 -9.00 4.41 -5.37
N GLN A 61 -9.34 5.49 -6.07
CA GLN A 61 -8.85 5.73 -7.43
C GLN A 61 -7.32 5.90 -7.46
N LEU A 62 -6.76 6.63 -6.48
CA LEU A 62 -5.32 6.75 -6.32
C LEU A 62 -4.69 5.39 -5.96
N LEU A 63 -5.27 4.67 -5.00
CA LEU A 63 -4.72 3.37 -4.55
C LEU A 63 -4.69 2.34 -5.68
N ASP A 64 -5.77 2.22 -6.45
CA ASP A 64 -5.86 1.30 -7.59
C ASP A 64 -4.80 1.65 -8.66
N LYS A 65 -4.63 2.93 -8.96
CA LYS A 65 -3.61 3.40 -9.92
C LYS A 65 -2.18 3.11 -9.42
N CYS A 66 -1.93 3.25 -8.12
CA CYS A 66 -0.65 2.89 -7.51
C CYS A 66 -0.40 1.38 -7.52
N TRP A 67 -1.42 0.57 -7.25
CA TRP A 67 -1.31 -0.89 -7.21
C TRP A 67 -1.00 -1.52 -8.58
N GLN A 68 -1.37 -0.86 -9.66
CA GLN A 68 -1.06 -1.30 -11.03
C GLN A 68 0.39 -1.04 -11.46
N SER A 69 1.19 -0.33 -10.65
CA SER A 69 2.57 0.00 -11.00
C SER A 69 3.50 -1.21 -10.85
N ASP A 70 4.51 -1.34 -11.72
CA ASP A 70 5.55 -2.38 -11.58
C ASP A 70 6.50 -2.12 -10.39
N TYR A 71 6.47 -0.90 -9.83
CA TYR A 71 7.42 -0.46 -8.79
C TYR A 71 6.90 -0.81 -7.39
N ARG A 72 7.70 -1.53 -6.60
CA ARG A 72 7.27 -2.05 -5.30
C ARG A 72 6.92 -0.94 -4.29
N GLU A 73 7.58 0.22 -4.36
CA GLU A 73 7.32 1.34 -3.46
C GLU A 73 5.88 1.88 -3.56
N TYR A 74 5.20 1.72 -4.69
CA TYR A 74 3.77 2.09 -4.78
C TYR A 74 2.87 1.12 -4.01
N HIS A 75 3.15 -0.18 -4.07
CA HIS A 75 2.42 -1.17 -3.26
C HIS A 75 2.63 -0.90 -1.78
N HIS A 76 3.86 -0.60 -1.36
CA HIS A 76 4.15 -0.20 0.02
C HIS A 76 3.42 1.08 0.41
N PHE A 77 3.31 2.06 -0.49
CA PHE A 77 2.49 3.25 -0.25
C PHE A 77 1.03 2.90 -0.02
N VAL A 78 0.43 2.06 -0.87
CA VAL A 78 -0.97 1.63 -0.73
C VAL A 78 -1.19 0.92 0.61
N LEU A 79 -0.28 0.03 1.00
CA LEU A 79 -0.38 -0.71 2.26
C LEU A 79 -0.20 0.20 3.49
N ASP A 80 0.80 1.09 3.48
CA ASP A 80 0.99 2.08 4.56
C ASP A 80 -0.23 3.02 4.66
N TYR A 81 -0.84 3.40 3.53
CA TYR A 81 -2.06 4.20 3.48
C TYR A 81 -3.24 3.45 4.13
N LEU A 82 -3.52 2.22 3.69
CA LEU A 82 -4.64 1.42 4.19
C LEU A 82 -4.49 1.09 5.67
N LEU A 83 -3.27 0.78 6.13
CA LEU A 83 -3.01 0.53 7.55
C LEU A 83 -3.32 1.76 8.41
N ALA A 84 -2.90 2.95 7.97
CA ALA A 84 -3.19 4.22 8.65
C ALA A 84 -4.68 4.60 8.62
N MET A 85 -5.40 4.16 7.59
CA MET A 85 -6.82 4.40 7.36
C MET A 85 -7.73 3.24 7.83
N SER A 86 -7.18 2.24 8.55
CA SER A 86 -7.87 1.01 8.96
C SER A 86 -9.13 1.22 9.81
N GLN A 87 -9.34 2.40 10.38
CA GLN A 87 -10.59 2.76 11.08
C GLN A 87 -11.73 3.18 10.16
N PHE A 88 -11.45 3.48 8.90
CA PHE A 88 -12.43 3.89 7.90
C PHE A 88 -12.73 2.77 6.89
N LEU A 89 -12.05 1.63 7.00
CA LEU A 89 -12.35 0.43 6.21
C LEU A 89 -13.62 -0.23 6.71
N THR A 90 -14.37 -0.80 5.78
CA THR A 90 -15.64 -1.49 6.04
C THR A 90 -15.66 -2.85 5.35
N TYR A 91 -16.61 -3.72 5.70
CA TYR A 91 -16.83 -5.00 5.00
C TYR A 91 -16.90 -4.87 3.47
N ASN A 92 -17.48 -3.77 2.96
CA ASN A 92 -17.62 -3.55 1.51
C ASN A 92 -16.25 -3.39 0.80
N ASP A 93 -15.20 -3.05 1.53
CA ASP A 93 -13.85 -2.90 0.98
C ASP A 93 -13.10 -4.24 0.90
N CYS A 94 -13.60 -5.31 1.54
CA CYS A 94 -12.95 -6.63 1.56
C CYS A 94 -12.69 -7.19 0.17
N SER A 95 -13.65 -7.04 -0.76
CA SER A 95 -13.48 -7.49 -2.15
C SER A 95 -12.28 -6.82 -2.84
N ARG A 96 -12.04 -5.54 -2.53
CA ARG A 96 -10.92 -4.76 -3.08
C ARG A 96 -9.60 -5.14 -2.41
N LEU A 97 -9.61 -5.38 -1.09
CA LEU A 97 -8.45 -5.89 -0.35
C LEU A 97 -8.05 -7.31 -0.81
N GLU A 98 -9.04 -8.16 -1.11
CA GLU A 98 -8.81 -9.49 -1.67
C GLU A 98 -8.22 -9.40 -3.07
N PHE A 99 -8.70 -8.47 -3.91
CA PHE A 99 -8.08 -8.19 -5.20
C PHE A 99 -6.59 -7.85 -5.05
N TYR A 100 -6.23 -6.98 -4.10
CA TYR A 100 -4.81 -6.68 -3.81
C TYR A 100 -4.05 -7.90 -3.26
N ALA A 101 -4.69 -8.74 -2.45
CA ALA A 101 -4.06 -9.97 -1.96
C ALA A 101 -3.77 -10.97 -3.09
N ARG A 102 -4.55 -10.97 -4.18
CA ARG A 102 -4.38 -11.90 -5.32
C ARG A 102 -3.49 -11.35 -6.44
N HIS A 103 -3.30 -10.03 -6.52
CA HIS A 103 -2.57 -9.38 -7.61
C HIS A 103 -1.37 -8.60 -7.08
N GLN A 104 -0.22 -8.71 -7.75
CA GLN A 104 1.05 -8.12 -7.28
C GLN A 104 1.45 -8.62 -5.88
N GLN A 105 1.04 -9.85 -5.56
CA GLN A 105 1.27 -10.47 -4.27
C GLN A 105 2.73 -10.91 -4.11
N TRP A 106 3.23 -10.70 -2.91
CA TRP A 106 4.47 -11.28 -2.41
C TRP A 106 4.39 -11.32 -0.89
N TRP A 107 5.27 -12.07 -0.23
CA TRP A 107 5.20 -12.25 1.22
C TRP A 107 5.17 -10.91 1.97
N ASP A 108 5.90 -9.89 1.52
CA ASP A 108 5.96 -8.58 2.16
C ASP A 108 4.64 -7.78 2.07
N SER A 109 3.86 -7.96 0.99
CA SER A 109 2.53 -7.34 0.90
C SER A 109 1.48 -8.12 1.68
N ILE A 110 1.53 -9.46 1.60
CA ILE A 110 0.57 -10.32 2.31
C ILE A 110 0.68 -10.12 3.82
N ASP A 111 1.90 -10.02 4.37
CA ASP A 111 2.12 -9.75 5.80
C ASP A 111 1.44 -8.47 6.30
N VAL A 112 1.37 -7.43 5.45
CA VAL A 112 0.69 -6.18 5.80
C VAL A 112 -0.81 -6.27 5.56
N LEU A 113 -1.25 -6.91 4.48
CA LEU A 113 -2.67 -7.15 4.20
C LEU A 113 -3.32 -7.97 5.32
N THR A 114 -2.66 -9.01 5.83
CA THR A 114 -3.15 -9.79 6.98
C THR A 114 -3.37 -8.91 8.21
N LYS A 115 -2.50 -7.93 8.47
CA LYS A 115 -2.71 -6.95 9.55
C LYS A 115 -3.89 -6.03 9.29
N ILE A 116 -4.10 -5.62 8.04
CA ILE A 116 -5.25 -4.80 7.64
C ILE A 116 -6.56 -5.59 7.83
N PHE A 117 -6.62 -6.83 7.34
CA PHE A 117 -7.77 -7.72 7.54
C PHE A 117 -8.03 -8.02 9.01
N GLY A 118 -6.99 -8.31 9.80
CA GLY A 118 -7.14 -8.51 11.25
C GLY A 118 -7.67 -7.27 11.97
N ASN A 119 -7.21 -6.07 11.61
CA ASN A 119 -7.75 -4.83 12.18
C ASN A 119 -9.22 -4.59 11.80
N LEU A 120 -9.64 -5.09 10.64
CA LEU A 120 -11.01 -4.97 10.15
C LEU A 120 -11.92 -6.03 10.80
N SER A 121 -11.46 -7.28 10.95
CA SER A 121 -12.24 -8.35 11.60
C SER A 121 -12.52 -8.07 13.07
N LEU A 122 -11.62 -7.36 13.77
CA LEU A 122 -11.85 -6.89 15.15
C LEU A 122 -12.98 -5.85 15.26
N LYS A 123 -13.45 -5.26 14.15
CA LYS A 123 -14.48 -4.21 14.12
C LYS A 123 -15.77 -4.65 13.46
N ASP A 124 -15.72 -5.71 12.65
CA ASP A 124 -16.83 -6.16 11.83
C ASP A 124 -16.91 -7.69 11.85
N ASP A 125 -17.90 -8.22 12.57
CA ASP A 125 -18.11 -9.66 12.73
C ASP A 125 -18.34 -10.37 11.39
N LYS A 126 -18.83 -9.67 10.36
CA LYS A 126 -18.98 -10.26 9.01
C LYS A 126 -17.62 -10.57 8.40
N VAL A 127 -16.61 -9.75 8.67
CA VAL A 127 -15.23 -9.98 8.21
C VAL A 127 -14.59 -11.10 9.03
N MET A 128 -14.87 -11.16 10.33
CA MET A 128 -14.41 -12.26 11.18
C MET A 128 -14.95 -13.62 10.70
N ASN A 129 -16.24 -13.67 10.33
CA ASN A 129 -16.84 -14.89 9.80
C ASN A 129 -16.24 -15.28 8.44
N LEU A 130 -16.00 -14.31 7.55
CA LEU A 130 -15.36 -14.55 6.24
C LEU A 130 -13.96 -15.17 6.35
N LEU A 131 -13.19 -14.82 7.39
CA LEU A 131 -11.83 -15.35 7.60
C LEU A 131 -11.82 -16.72 8.28
N SER A 132 -12.95 -17.17 8.81
CA SER A 132 -13.07 -18.42 9.57
C SER A 132 -13.61 -19.59 8.72
N GLU A 133 -13.94 -19.33 7.46
CA GLU A 133 -14.34 -20.31 6.43
C GLU A 133 -13.15 -20.72 5.56
#